data_AF-A0A931P2F1-F1
#
_entry.id   AF-A0A931P2F1-F1
#
_cell.length_a   1.000
_cell.length_b   1.000
_cell.length_c   1.000
_cell.angle_alpha   90.00
_cell.angle_beta   90.00
_cell.angle_gamma   90.00
#
_symmetry.space_group_name_H-M   'P 1'
#
loop_
_entity.id
_entity.type
_entity.pdbx_description
1 polymer ?
#
loop_
_entity_poly.entity_id
_entity_poly.type
_entity_poly.pdbx_seq_one_letter_code
_entity_poly.pdbx_strand_id
1 'polypeptide(L)'
;MNEDPSEFQELLRSIPPVNDWLNEPAVAACVQAIGRERTVKALREILDGLRQRIRVGERPDVARFVAAALAERFGKNGSRGLRRVINATGILLHTGLGRAPLSEDALDAIRQTAAGYCDLELDLTTGQRGRRIDAVRDTLVSLTGAEAATVVNNNAAATILALKAMAAGREVIVSRGQLVEIGGGFRMPEIMAVSGAILKEVGTTNRTRLSDFEAAIGPQTAAILRVHTSNYAIVGFTQEPAAADLARLAHARGLVFIDDIGSGALSADDLPATRHDPTVAESVAIGADVILFSGDKLLGGPQCGIIAGSKACVSRVEADPLMRAFRVDKLTLAALGATLRSWYEPSIRNRRIPFWRMIAESIDSLERRAGELAAHLAQNGWNVQVRSSEAFAGGGSLPDEKIESRAVVLSSPWPKGVASVSELARKLRQGDPAVVGRVHEDAFWIDLRTVAAGEQGLLIEAVASVVQDGHDQESAG
;
A
#
# COMPACT_ATOMS: atom_id res chain seq x y z
N MET A 1 -17.04 -3.28 53.10
CA MET A 1 -17.99 -4.40 53.02
C MET A 1 -17.17 -5.66 53.04
N ASN A 2 -17.39 -6.51 54.05
CA ASN A 2 -16.77 -7.83 54.12
C ASN A 2 -17.45 -8.70 53.06
N GLU A 3 -16.74 -9.01 51.98
CA GLU A 3 -17.22 -9.92 50.95
C GLU A 3 -17.20 -11.36 51.48
N ASP A 4 -18.28 -12.11 51.26
CA ASP A 4 -18.41 -13.51 51.71
C ASP A 4 -17.53 -14.43 50.84
N PRO A 5 -16.50 -15.09 51.40
CA PRO A 5 -15.66 -16.04 50.67
C PRO A 5 -16.44 -17.21 50.05
N SER A 6 -17.67 -17.47 50.52
CA SER A 6 -18.53 -18.54 50.03
C SER A 6 -19.05 -18.27 48.60
N GLU A 7 -19.43 -17.03 48.29
CA GLU A 7 -20.00 -16.65 46.99
C GLU A 7 -19.00 -16.77 45.83
N PHE A 8 -17.72 -16.44 46.07
CA PHE A 8 -16.66 -16.57 45.05
C PHE A 8 -16.39 -18.03 44.69
N GLN A 9 -16.44 -18.92 45.70
CA GLN A 9 -16.28 -20.35 45.46
C GLN A 9 -17.48 -20.93 44.70
N GLU A 10 -18.69 -20.43 44.94
CA GLU A 10 -19.88 -20.81 44.17
C GLU A 10 -19.80 -20.37 42.71
N LEU A 11 -19.35 -19.14 42.45
CA LEU A 11 -19.20 -18.63 41.08
C LEU A 11 -18.07 -19.35 40.29
N LEU A 12 -17.00 -19.77 40.96
CA LEU A 12 -15.96 -20.60 40.33
C LEU A 12 -16.46 -22.03 40.03
N ARG A 13 -17.34 -22.56 40.88
CA ARG A 13 -17.96 -23.89 40.70
C ARG A 13 -19.04 -23.90 39.62
N SER A 14 -19.64 -22.76 39.30
CA SER A 14 -20.67 -22.66 38.26
C SER A 14 -20.11 -22.67 36.83
N ILE A 15 -18.78 -22.58 36.66
CA ILE A 15 -18.13 -22.69 35.34
C ILE A 15 -18.20 -24.13 34.83
N PRO A 16 -18.93 -24.43 33.73
CA PRO A 16 -19.01 -25.78 33.18
C PRO A 16 -17.65 -26.29 32.70
N PRO A 17 -17.40 -27.61 32.76
CA PRO A 17 -16.22 -28.21 32.17
C PRO A 17 -16.19 -28.01 30.65
N VAL A 18 -14.98 -27.98 30.08
CA VAL A 18 -14.73 -27.64 28.66
C VAL A 18 -15.58 -28.45 27.67
N ASN A 19 -15.90 -29.72 27.98
CA ASN A 19 -16.69 -30.57 27.11
C ASN A 19 -18.15 -30.13 27.00
N ASP A 20 -18.72 -29.54 28.05
CA ASP A 20 -20.13 -29.15 28.10
C ASP A 20 -20.39 -27.94 27.20
N TRP A 21 -19.40 -27.05 27.13
CA TRP A 21 -19.37 -25.91 26.22
C TRP A 21 -19.37 -26.30 24.74
N LEU A 22 -18.94 -27.51 24.35
CA LEU A 22 -18.79 -27.86 22.93
C LEU A 22 -20.13 -27.92 22.19
N ASN A 23 -21.23 -28.08 22.91
CA ASN A 23 -22.58 -28.08 22.36
C ASN A 23 -23.23 -26.69 22.36
N GLU A 24 -22.60 -25.68 23.00
CA GLU A 24 -23.10 -24.31 22.97
C GLU A 24 -22.99 -23.74 21.56
N PRO A 25 -24.02 -23.05 21.03
CA PRO A 25 -24.06 -22.58 19.64
C PRO A 25 -22.80 -21.80 19.21
N ALA A 26 -22.31 -20.90 20.06
CA ALA A 26 -21.11 -20.08 19.78
C ALA A 26 -19.83 -20.92 19.66
N VAL A 27 -19.71 -21.97 20.49
CA VAL A 27 -18.54 -22.85 20.52
C VAL A 27 -18.62 -23.85 19.37
N ALA A 28 -19.80 -24.42 19.11
CA ALA A 28 -20.05 -25.32 17.99
C ALA A 28 -19.75 -24.64 16.64
N ALA A 29 -20.16 -23.37 16.46
CA ALA A 29 -19.81 -22.56 15.30
C ALA A 29 -18.28 -22.42 15.15
N CYS A 30 -17.56 -22.20 16.25
CA CYS A 30 -16.09 -22.18 16.24
C CYS A 30 -15.51 -23.55 15.85
N VAL A 31 -16.05 -24.66 16.37
CA VAL A 31 -15.57 -26.01 16.01
C VAL A 31 -15.70 -26.24 14.50
N GLN A 32 -16.81 -25.84 13.90
CA GLN A 32 -17.02 -25.93 12.44
C GLN A 32 -16.05 -25.03 11.66
N ALA A 33 -15.78 -23.81 12.15
CA ALA A 33 -14.97 -22.83 11.44
C ALA A 33 -13.45 -23.08 11.52
N ILE A 34 -12.94 -23.45 12.70
CA ILE A 34 -11.49 -23.52 12.97
C ILE A 34 -11.00 -24.89 13.44
N GLY A 35 -11.90 -25.86 13.58
CA GLY A 35 -11.60 -27.21 14.04
C GLY A 35 -11.57 -27.35 15.57
N ARG A 36 -12.03 -28.51 16.05
CA ARG A 36 -12.23 -28.83 17.48
C ARG A 36 -11.01 -28.53 18.35
N GLU A 37 -9.81 -28.92 17.92
CA GLU A 37 -8.60 -28.78 18.73
C GLU A 37 -8.28 -27.31 19.04
N ARG A 38 -8.39 -26.43 18.03
CA ARG A 38 -8.16 -24.99 18.19
C ARG A 38 -9.24 -24.36 19.07
N THR A 39 -10.50 -24.76 18.90
CA THR A 39 -11.60 -24.30 19.75
C THR A 39 -11.40 -24.69 21.20
N VAL A 40 -11.07 -25.95 21.49
CA VAL A 40 -10.83 -26.46 22.85
C VAL A 40 -9.66 -25.73 23.51
N LYS A 41 -8.55 -25.51 22.79
CA LYS A 41 -7.40 -24.77 23.32
C LYS A 41 -7.79 -23.35 23.71
N ALA A 42 -8.48 -22.64 22.83
CA ALA A 42 -8.87 -21.27 23.10
C ALA A 42 -9.94 -21.14 24.18
N LEU A 43 -10.89 -22.08 24.23
CA LEU A 43 -11.87 -22.15 25.30
C LEU A 43 -11.20 -22.36 26.66
N ARG A 44 -10.18 -23.23 26.76
CA ARG A 44 -9.38 -23.39 27.99
C ARG A 44 -8.76 -22.07 28.44
N GLU A 45 -8.09 -21.37 27.52
CA GLU A 45 -7.45 -20.08 27.81
C GLU A 45 -8.46 -19.00 28.24
N ILE A 46 -9.64 -18.94 27.60
CA ILE A 46 -10.73 -18.02 27.95
C ILE A 46 -11.27 -18.33 29.35
N LEU A 47 -11.53 -19.62 29.64
CA LEU A 47 -12.02 -20.04 30.96
C LEU A 47 -10.97 -19.81 32.06
N ASP A 48 -9.68 -19.96 31.75
CA ASP A 48 -8.61 -19.63 32.70
C ASP A 48 -8.54 -18.13 32.98
N GLY A 49 -8.69 -17.27 31.95
CA GLY A 49 -8.80 -15.82 32.12
C GLY A 49 -10.03 -15.43 32.95
N LEU A 50 -11.18 -16.05 32.69
CA LEU A 50 -12.42 -15.86 33.45
C LEU A 50 -12.22 -16.20 34.94
N ARG A 51 -11.56 -17.33 35.24
CA ARG A 51 -11.24 -17.72 36.62
C ARG A 51 -10.38 -16.69 37.34
N GLN A 52 -9.43 -16.04 36.65
CA GLN A 52 -8.63 -14.97 37.26
C GLN A 52 -9.45 -13.72 37.55
N ARG A 53 -10.34 -13.32 36.64
CA ARG A 53 -11.24 -12.17 36.85
C ARG A 53 -12.17 -12.37 38.06
N ILE A 54 -12.73 -13.57 38.19
CA ILE A 54 -13.57 -13.93 39.35
C ILE A 54 -12.78 -13.86 40.67
N ARG A 55 -11.51 -14.30 40.66
CA ARG A 55 -10.64 -14.24 41.86
C ARG A 55 -10.30 -12.81 42.30
N VAL A 56 -10.32 -11.84 41.39
CA VAL A 56 -10.06 -10.42 41.71
C VAL A 56 -11.34 -9.64 41.99
N GLY A 57 -12.47 -10.33 42.18
CA GLY A 57 -13.74 -9.74 42.62
C GLY A 57 -14.78 -9.52 41.53
N GLU A 58 -14.47 -9.82 40.27
CA GLU A 58 -15.43 -9.60 39.18
C GLU A 58 -16.53 -10.67 39.13
N ARG A 59 -17.76 -10.28 38.76
CA ARG A 59 -18.92 -11.18 38.65
C ARG A 59 -19.51 -11.18 37.22
N PRO A 60 -18.76 -11.65 36.21
CA PRO A 60 -19.24 -11.71 34.84
C PRO A 60 -20.30 -12.82 34.66
N ASP A 61 -21.26 -12.59 33.75
CA ASP A 61 -22.06 -13.67 33.19
C ASP A 61 -21.13 -14.61 32.39
N VAL A 62 -21.01 -15.85 32.85
CA VAL A 62 -20.08 -16.85 32.34
C VAL A 62 -20.37 -17.18 30.86
N ALA A 63 -21.64 -17.38 30.49
CA ALA A 63 -22.04 -17.72 29.12
C ALA A 63 -21.81 -16.54 28.17
N ARG A 64 -22.23 -15.35 28.57
CA ARG A 64 -22.02 -14.13 27.78
C ARG A 64 -20.54 -13.81 27.61
N PHE A 65 -19.73 -13.98 28.67
CA PHE A 65 -18.28 -13.75 28.61
C PHE A 65 -17.60 -14.70 27.63
N VAL A 66 -17.88 -16.01 27.71
CA VAL A 66 -17.28 -17.00 26.82
C VAL A 66 -17.70 -16.76 25.37
N ALA A 67 -18.98 -16.47 25.10
CA ALA A 67 -19.46 -16.15 23.77
C ALA A 67 -18.79 -14.89 23.20
N ALA A 68 -18.71 -13.81 24.00
CA ALA A 68 -18.06 -12.56 23.60
C ALA A 68 -16.55 -12.76 23.33
N ALA A 69 -15.84 -13.47 24.21
CA ALA A 69 -14.41 -13.74 24.04
C ALA A 69 -14.11 -14.63 22.83
N LEU A 70 -14.99 -15.61 22.53
CA LEU A 70 -14.88 -16.41 21.31
C LEU A 70 -15.19 -15.59 20.05
N ALA A 71 -16.21 -14.71 20.09
CA ALA A 71 -16.52 -13.81 18.99
C ALA A 71 -15.40 -12.80 18.74
N GLU A 72 -14.75 -12.28 19.79
CA GLU A 72 -13.59 -11.41 19.67
C GLU A 72 -12.40 -12.18 19.06
N ARG A 73 -12.15 -13.41 19.52
CA ARG A 73 -10.98 -14.20 19.14
C ARG A 73 -11.11 -14.91 17.78
N PHE A 74 -12.31 -15.28 17.38
CA PHE A 74 -12.57 -16.09 16.18
C PHE A 74 -13.72 -15.60 15.31
N GLY A 75 -14.43 -14.55 15.72
CA GLY A 75 -15.29 -13.80 14.81
C GLY A 75 -14.46 -13.11 13.72
N LYS A 76 -15.13 -12.36 12.85
CA LYS A 76 -14.51 -11.66 11.71
C LYS A 76 -13.29 -10.80 12.14
N ASN A 77 -13.33 -10.25 13.35
CA ASN A 77 -12.28 -9.42 13.96
C ASN A 77 -11.10 -10.20 14.55
N GLY A 78 -11.26 -11.50 14.82
CA GLY A 78 -10.25 -12.34 15.47
C GLY A 78 -9.20 -12.95 14.53
N SER A 79 -9.37 -12.77 13.21
CA SER A 79 -8.38 -13.25 12.25
C SER A 79 -7.08 -12.44 12.38
N ARG A 80 -5.96 -13.13 12.63
CA ARG A 80 -4.61 -12.53 12.69
C ARG A 80 -4.05 -12.10 11.32
N GLY A 81 -4.92 -11.98 10.32
CA GLY A 81 -4.55 -11.71 8.92
C GLY A 81 -4.72 -10.25 8.52
N LEU A 82 -4.39 -9.95 7.27
CA LEU A 82 -4.73 -8.68 6.65
C LEU A 82 -6.25 -8.59 6.52
N ARG A 83 -6.81 -7.44 6.91
CA ARG A 83 -8.24 -7.13 6.83
C ARG A 83 -8.47 -5.98 5.86
N ARG A 84 -9.66 -5.95 5.25
CA ARG A 84 -10.08 -4.82 4.42
C ARG A 84 -10.20 -3.55 5.28
N VAL A 85 -9.78 -2.43 4.71
CA VAL A 85 -9.88 -1.09 5.31
C VAL A 85 -10.48 -0.14 4.28
N ILE A 86 -11.50 0.61 4.68
CA ILE A 86 -12.00 1.77 3.92
C ILE A 86 -11.04 2.93 4.17
N ASN A 87 -10.38 3.39 3.11
CA ASN A 87 -9.48 4.52 3.14
C ASN A 87 -10.26 5.83 2.99
N ALA A 88 -10.45 6.57 4.07
CA ALA A 88 -11.07 7.89 4.08
C ALA A 88 -10.06 9.01 4.39
N THR A 89 -8.77 8.76 4.15
CA THR A 89 -7.69 9.69 4.52
C THR A 89 -7.45 10.78 3.48
N GLY A 90 -7.85 10.58 2.22
CA GLY A 90 -7.46 11.43 1.10
C GLY A 90 -6.05 11.15 0.58
N ILE A 91 -5.35 10.14 1.11
CA ILE A 91 -4.04 9.68 0.61
C ILE A 91 -4.25 8.49 -0.33
N LEU A 92 -4.02 8.66 -1.62
CA LEU A 92 -4.37 7.66 -2.65
C LEU A 92 -3.45 6.42 -2.61
N LEU A 93 -2.13 6.62 -2.58
CA LEU A 93 -1.10 5.60 -2.47
C LEU A 93 -0.64 5.50 -1.01
N HIS A 94 -1.56 5.14 -0.12
CA HIS A 94 -1.27 5.04 1.29
C HIS A 94 -0.40 3.81 1.58
N THR A 95 0.87 4.03 1.92
CA THR A 95 1.87 2.96 2.14
C THR A 95 1.45 1.98 3.23
N GLY A 96 0.86 2.47 4.33
CA GLY A 96 0.33 1.62 5.41
C GLY A 96 -0.97 0.87 5.10
N LEU A 97 -1.67 1.21 4.01
CA LEU A 97 -2.92 0.55 3.59
C LEU A 97 -2.76 -0.25 2.28
N GLY A 98 -1.52 -0.44 1.82
CA GLY A 98 -1.22 -1.31 0.67
C GLY A 98 -1.08 -0.62 -0.69
N ARG A 99 -0.86 0.71 -0.73
CA ARG A 99 -0.66 1.49 -1.96
C ARG A 99 -1.83 1.36 -2.95
N ALA A 100 -1.57 1.09 -4.23
CA ALA A 100 -2.57 1.06 -5.29
C ALA A 100 -3.51 -0.16 -5.16
N PRO A 101 -4.83 0.05 -5.00
CA PRO A 101 -5.80 -1.03 -5.14
C PRO A 101 -5.83 -1.56 -6.58
N LEU A 102 -6.03 -2.86 -6.75
CA LEU A 102 -6.13 -3.49 -8.07
C LEU A 102 -7.51 -3.26 -8.71
N SER A 103 -7.54 -3.17 -10.03
CA SER A 103 -8.79 -3.15 -10.81
C SER A 103 -9.49 -4.52 -10.80
N GLU A 104 -10.79 -4.55 -11.08
CA GLU A 104 -11.51 -5.83 -11.27
C GLU A 104 -10.87 -6.69 -12.38
N ASP A 105 -10.42 -6.08 -13.49
CA ASP A 105 -9.70 -6.80 -14.54
C ASP A 105 -8.43 -7.50 -14.02
N ALA A 106 -7.68 -6.84 -13.13
CA ALA A 106 -6.48 -7.40 -12.52
C ALA A 106 -6.82 -8.50 -11.50
N LEU A 107 -7.88 -8.31 -10.72
CA LEU A 107 -8.38 -9.33 -9.79
C LEU A 107 -8.90 -10.57 -10.53
N ASP A 108 -9.60 -10.38 -11.64
CA ASP A 108 -10.09 -11.48 -12.47
C ASP A 108 -8.94 -12.22 -13.16
N ALA A 109 -7.94 -11.51 -13.67
CA ALA A 109 -6.72 -12.14 -14.19
C ALA A 109 -5.99 -12.97 -13.13
N ILE A 110 -5.91 -12.46 -11.89
CA ILE A 110 -5.40 -13.23 -10.74
C ILE A 110 -6.24 -14.47 -10.51
N ARG A 111 -7.57 -14.35 -10.39
CA ARG A 111 -8.49 -15.47 -10.11
C ARG A 111 -8.35 -16.57 -11.17
N GLN A 112 -8.38 -16.19 -12.45
CA GLN A 112 -8.25 -17.13 -13.57
C GLN A 112 -6.89 -17.86 -13.55
N THR A 113 -5.80 -17.12 -13.35
CA THR A 113 -4.44 -17.67 -13.33
C THR A 113 -4.17 -18.52 -12.07
N ALA A 114 -4.81 -18.17 -10.95
CA ALA A 114 -4.62 -18.85 -9.67
C ALA A 114 -5.43 -20.14 -9.55
N ALA A 115 -6.63 -20.18 -10.14
CA ALA A 115 -7.58 -21.30 -10.01
C ALA A 115 -7.08 -22.61 -10.63
N GLY A 116 -6.12 -22.55 -11.57
CA GLY A 116 -5.58 -23.72 -12.23
C GLY A 116 -4.14 -23.56 -12.71
N TYR A 117 -3.75 -24.44 -13.65
CA TYR A 117 -2.50 -24.31 -14.40
C TYR A 117 -2.60 -23.18 -15.42
N CYS A 118 -1.46 -22.56 -15.73
CA CYS A 118 -1.33 -21.55 -16.78
C CYS A 118 0.00 -21.74 -17.51
N ASP A 119 0.10 -21.12 -18.68
CA ASP A 119 1.25 -21.09 -19.60
C ASP A 119 2.37 -20.14 -19.11
N LEU A 120 2.60 -20.07 -17.80
CA LEU A 120 3.51 -19.12 -17.17
C LEU A 120 4.95 -19.17 -17.71
N GLU A 121 5.46 -20.35 -18.04
CA GLU A 121 6.81 -20.54 -18.60
C GLU A 121 6.76 -21.55 -19.76
N LEU A 122 5.63 -21.66 -20.45
CA LEU A 122 5.43 -22.57 -21.56
C LEU A 122 4.95 -21.76 -22.77
N ASP A 123 5.69 -21.81 -23.86
CA ASP A 123 5.21 -21.30 -25.14
C ASP A 123 4.23 -22.32 -25.73
N LEU A 124 2.96 -21.96 -25.83
CA LEU A 124 1.91 -22.85 -26.35
C LEU A 124 2.04 -23.13 -27.86
N THR A 125 2.76 -22.29 -28.61
CA THR A 125 2.99 -22.48 -30.04
C THR A 125 4.08 -23.53 -30.27
N THR A 126 5.16 -23.47 -29.50
CA THR A 126 6.33 -24.37 -29.68
C THR A 126 6.32 -25.58 -28.74
N GLY A 127 5.54 -25.53 -27.66
CA GLY A 127 5.55 -26.52 -26.57
C GLY A 127 6.83 -26.51 -25.73
N GLN A 128 7.71 -25.52 -25.92
CA GLN A 128 8.99 -25.41 -25.22
C GLN A 128 8.92 -24.46 -24.02
N ARG A 129 9.90 -24.56 -23.13
CA ARG A 129 10.01 -23.66 -21.99
C ARG A 129 10.31 -22.23 -22.46
N GLY A 130 9.44 -21.29 -22.09
CA GLY A 130 9.59 -19.85 -22.33
C GLY A 130 10.03 -19.07 -21.09
N ARG A 131 10.16 -17.75 -21.21
CA ARG A 131 10.40 -16.87 -20.05
C ARG A 131 9.08 -16.27 -19.61
N ARG A 132 8.79 -16.32 -18.30
CA ARG A 132 7.54 -15.74 -17.75
C ARG A 132 7.32 -14.26 -18.03
N ILE A 133 8.41 -13.50 -18.23
CA ILE A 133 8.34 -12.07 -18.52
C ILE A 133 7.80 -11.79 -19.93
N ASP A 134 7.86 -12.78 -20.83
CA ASP A 134 7.34 -12.67 -22.19
C ASP A 134 5.84 -12.30 -22.18
N ALA A 135 5.09 -12.68 -21.13
CA ALA A 135 3.68 -12.34 -20.96
C ALA A 135 3.37 -10.83 -20.85
N VAL A 136 4.36 -10.00 -20.50
CA VAL A 136 4.17 -8.54 -20.31
C VAL A 136 5.22 -7.70 -21.04
N ARG A 137 6.31 -8.30 -21.55
CA ARG A 137 7.46 -7.57 -22.09
C ARG A 137 7.07 -6.66 -23.26
N ASP A 138 6.35 -7.19 -24.24
CA ASP A 138 6.04 -6.45 -25.47
C ASP A 138 5.14 -5.24 -25.17
N THR A 139 4.20 -5.41 -24.24
CA THR A 139 3.36 -4.30 -23.76
C THR A 139 4.19 -3.26 -23.01
N LEU A 140 5.12 -3.67 -22.14
CA LEU A 140 6.01 -2.73 -21.45
C LEU A 140 6.88 -1.95 -22.45
N VAL A 141 7.52 -2.64 -23.39
CA VAL A 141 8.34 -2.01 -24.45
C VAL A 141 7.48 -1.03 -25.25
N SER A 142 6.29 -1.44 -25.67
CA SER A 142 5.36 -0.60 -26.43
C SER A 142 4.91 0.64 -25.67
N LEU A 143 4.63 0.53 -24.37
CA LEU A 143 4.14 1.65 -23.56
C LEU A 143 5.26 2.60 -23.10
N THR A 144 6.47 2.08 -22.93
CA THR A 144 7.62 2.86 -22.41
C THR A 144 8.47 3.47 -23.52
N GLY A 145 8.47 2.88 -24.71
CA GLY A 145 9.39 3.23 -25.80
C GLY A 145 10.83 2.74 -25.59
N ALA A 146 11.11 2.00 -24.51
CA ALA A 146 12.43 1.43 -24.26
C ALA A 146 12.74 0.25 -25.21
N GLU A 147 14.01 -0.05 -25.45
CA GLU A 147 14.41 -1.17 -26.32
C GLU A 147 14.08 -2.54 -25.73
N ALA A 148 14.11 -2.65 -24.40
CA ALA A 148 13.79 -3.86 -23.66
C ALA A 148 13.24 -3.51 -22.27
N ALA A 149 12.50 -4.46 -21.70
CA ALA A 149 12.02 -4.38 -20.33
C ALA A 149 12.03 -5.75 -19.65
N THR A 150 12.19 -5.75 -18.32
CA THR A 150 12.02 -6.93 -17.47
C THR A 150 11.36 -6.55 -16.14
N VAL A 151 10.87 -7.56 -15.41
CA VAL A 151 10.08 -7.37 -14.17
C VAL A 151 10.60 -8.26 -13.05
N VAL A 152 10.74 -7.66 -11.87
CA VAL A 152 11.20 -8.31 -10.63
C VAL A 152 10.26 -7.98 -9.47
N ASN A 153 10.53 -8.53 -8.28
CA ASN A 153 9.64 -8.48 -7.12
C ASN A 153 9.20 -7.06 -6.69
N ASN A 154 10.11 -6.08 -6.69
CA ASN A 154 9.82 -4.68 -6.35
C ASN A 154 10.95 -3.77 -6.86
N ASN A 155 10.78 -2.44 -6.81
CA ASN A 155 11.81 -1.52 -7.28
C ASN A 155 13.13 -1.63 -6.50
N ALA A 156 13.10 -2.00 -5.21
CA ALA A 156 14.32 -2.22 -4.45
C ALA A 156 15.17 -3.36 -5.04
N ALA A 157 14.53 -4.47 -5.41
CA ALA A 157 15.19 -5.55 -6.13
C ALA A 157 15.69 -5.12 -7.52
N ALA A 158 14.93 -4.24 -8.19
CA ALA A 158 15.31 -3.67 -9.48
C ALA A 158 16.61 -2.84 -9.36
N THR A 159 16.69 -1.97 -8.35
CA THR A 159 17.89 -1.17 -8.03
C THR A 159 19.09 -2.07 -7.70
N ILE A 160 18.92 -3.10 -6.86
CA ILE A 160 20.01 -4.04 -6.53
C ILE A 160 20.54 -4.72 -7.79
N LEU A 161 19.65 -5.27 -8.63
CA LEU A 161 20.01 -6.00 -9.84
C LEU A 161 20.67 -5.09 -10.88
N ALA A 162 20.15 -3.89 -11.09
CA ALA A 162 20.73 -2.92 -12.01
C ALA A 162 22.13 -2.51 -11.59
N LEU A 163 22.31 -2.11 -10.32
CA LEU A 163 23.62 -1.70 -9.80
C LEU A 163 24.63 -2.85 -9.81
N LYS A 164 24.21 -4.06 -9.44
CA LYS A 164 25.05 -5.25 -9.49
C LYS A 164 25.49 -5.55 -10.92
N ALA A 165 24.55 -5.60 -11.85
CA ALA A 165 24.83 -5.93 -13.24
C ALA A 165 25.72 -4.87 -13.92
N MET A 166 25.56 -3.60 -13.55
CA MET A 166 26.27 -2.49 -14.19
C MET A 166 27.62 -2.17 -13.52
N ALA A 167 27.73 -2.29 -12.20
CA ALA A 167 28.78 -1.66 -11.42
C ALA A 167 29.29 -2.46 -10.21
N ALA A 168 29.04 -3.77 -10.11
CA ALA A 168 29.63 -4.58 -9.04
C ALA A 168 31.17 -4.44 -9.01
N GLY A 169 31.71 -4.06 -7.85
CA GLY A 169 33.13 -3.79 -7.63
C GLY A 169 33.65 -2.47 -8.20
N ARG A 170 32.77 -1.61 -8.71
CA ARG A 170 33.11 -0.33 -9.37
C ARG A 170 32.33 0.84 -8.77
N GLU A 171 32.82 2.06 -9.00
CA GLU A 171 32.21 3.27 -8.46
C GLU A 171 30.93 3.66 -9.22
N VAL A 172 29.89 4.03 -8.47
CA VAL A 172 28.66 4.65 -8.97
C VAL A 172 28.51 6.03 -8.36
N ILE A 173 28.47 7.04 -9.20
CA ILE A 173 28.37 8.43 -8.76
C ILE A 173 26.91 8.82 -8.57
N VAL A 174 26.57 9.37 -7.40
CA VAL A 174 25.21 9.81 -7.05
C VAL A 174 25.27 11.08 -6.19
N SER A 175 24.27 11.94 -6.30
CA SER A 175 24.15 13.13 -5.46
C SER A 175 23.89 12.76 -3.99
N ARG A 176 24.55 13.45 -3.04
CA ARG A 176 24.24 13.33 -1.60
C ARG A 176 22.77 13.62 -1.29
N GLY A 177 22.17 14.56 -2.03
CA GLY A 177 20.76 14.93 -1.89
C GLY A 177 19.78 13.84 -2.36
N GLN A 178 20.28 12.78 -2.98
CA GLN A 178 19.50 11.67 -3.54
C GLN A 178 19.70 10.35 -2.76
N LEU A 179 20.43 10.37 -1.64
CA LEU A 179 20.62 9.20 -0.77
C LEU A 179 19.39 9.01 0.14
N VAL A 180 18.27 8.63 -0.49
CA VAL A 180 16.94 8.60 0.12
C VAL A 180 16.74 7.42 1.10
N GLU A 181 15.88 7.64 2.08
CA GLU A 181 15.21 6.58 2.85
C GLU A 181 13.73 6.56 2.46
N ILE A 182 13.22 5.39 2.03
CA ILE A 182 11.84 5.21 1.59
C ILE A 182 11.15 4.16 2.46
N GLY A 183 9.98 4.51 2.99
CA GLY A 183 9.21 3.61 3.87
C GLY A 183 9.93 3.35 5.20
N GLY A 184 9.87 2.11 5.68
CA GLY A 184 10.39 1.72 7.01
C GLY A 184 11.75 1.01 7.00
N GLY A 185 12.59 1.20 5.98
CA GLY A 185 13.93 0.58 5.97
C GLY A 185 14.64 0.45 4.62
N PHE A 186 14.10 0.97 3.51
CA PHE A 186 14.88 1.04 2.27
C PHE A 186 15.78 2.27 2.31
N ARG A 187 17.10 2.06 2.36
CA ARG A 187 18.11 3.12 2.37
C ARG A 187 19.04 2.96 1.19
N MET A 188 19.13 3.98 0.33
CA MET A 188 19.93 3.90 -0.90
C MET A 188 21.40 3.47 -0.64
N PRO A 189 22.12 4.00 0.38
CA PRO A 189 23.49 3.56 0.66
C PRO A 189 23.62 2.06 0.99
N GLU A 190 22.67 1.52 1.77
CA GLU A 190 22.67 0.10 2.17
C GLU A 190 22.37 -0.81 0.97
N ILE A 191 21.47 -0.36 0.10
CA ILE A 191 21.09 -1.06 -1.13
C ILE A 191 22.24 -1.08 -2.13
N MET A 192 22.95 0.05 -2.30
CA MET A 192 24.15 0.12 -3.11
C MET A 192 25.23 -0.84 -2.58
N ALA A 193 25.45 -0.88 -1.26
CA ALA A 193 26.42 -1.80 -0.65
C ALA A 193 26.06 -3.28 -0.92
N VAL A 194 24.79 -3.67 -0.78
CA VAL A 194 24.32 -5.04 -1.07
C VAL A 194 24.49 -5.42 -2.55
N SER A 195 24.33 -4.47 -3.47
CA SER A 195 24.55 -4.70 -4.90
C SER A 195 26.02 -4.97 -5.25
N GLY A 196 26.96 -4.62 -4.36
CA GLY A 196 28.40 -4.64 -4.60
C GLY A 196 28.93 -3.42 -5.34
N ALA A 197 28.09 -2.43 -5.64
CA ALA A 197 28.52 -1.13 -6.17
C ALA A 197 29.22 -0.30 -5.08
N ILE A 198 30.25 0.44 -5.47
CA ILE A 198 30.97 1.34 -4.57
C ILE A 198 30.30 2.72 -4.66
N LEU A 199 29.66 3.15 -3.58
CA LEU A 199 29.03 4.47 -3.49
C LEU A 199 30.07 5.59 -3.63
N LYS A 200 29.91 6.45 -4.64
CA LYS A 200 30.68 7.68 -4.85
C LYS A 200 29.76 8.89 -4.76
N GLU A 201 29.52 9.38 -3.56
CA GLU A 201 28.64 10.51 -3.32
C GLU A 201 29.29 11.87 -3.67
N VAL A 202 28.53 12.77 -4.30
CA VAL A 202 28.98 14.10 -4.74
C VAL A 202 28.02 15.22 -4.32
N GLY A 203 28.47 16.47 -4.42
CA GLY A 203 27.70 17.65 -4.05
C GLY A 203 27.38 17.72 -2.55
N THR A 204 26.31 18.44 -2.21
CA THR A 204 25.74 18.53 -0.86
C THR A 204 24.26 18.14 -0.88
N THR A 205 23.64 18.03 0.31
CA THR A 205 22.22 17.66 0.46
C THR A 205 21.29 18.51 -0.40
N ASN A 206 21.47 19.83 -0.37
CA ASN A 206 20.60 20.77 -1.07
C ASN A 206 21.15 21.22 -2.42
N ARG A 207 22.47 21.13 -2.67
CA ARG A 207 23.08 21.64 -3.90
C ARG A 207 24.07 20.66 -4.48
N THR A 208 23.76 20.18 -5.67
CA THR A 208 24.68 19.43 -6.50
C THR A 208 24.72 20.05 -7.89
N ARG A 209 25.92 20.12 -8.46
CA ARG A 209 26.19 20.68 -9.79
C ARG A 209 26.72 19.59 -10.71
N LEU A 210 26.61 19.79 -12.01
CA LEU A 210 27.20 18.88 -13.00
C LEU A 210 28.72 18.73 -12.80
N SER A 211 29.41 19.81 -12.44
CA SER A 211 30.85 19.80 -12.14
C SER A 211 31.24 18.87 -10.99
N ASP A 212 30.33 18.65 -10.03
CA ASP A 212 30.60 17.73 -8.91
C ASP A 212 30.64 16.28 -9.40
N PHE A 213 29.79 15.92 -10.37
CA PHE A 213 29.85 14.63 -11.05
C PHE A 213 31.11 14.52 -11.91
N GLU A 214 31.40 15.53 -12.74
CA GLU A 214 32.60 15.54 -13.60
C GLU A 214 33.90 15.33 -12.84
N ALA A 215 34.07 16.01 -11.70
CA ALA A 215 35.26 15.92 -10.87
C ALA A 215 35.42 14.56 -10.18
N ALA A 216 34.33 13.82 -9.97
CA ALA A 216 34.34 12.52 -9.32
C ALA A 216 34.59 11.34 -10.27
N ILE A 217 34.52 11.56 -11.58
CA ILE A 217 34.76 10.52 -12.59
C ILE A 217 36.24 10.12 -12.59
N GLY A 218 36.49 8.82 -12.41
CA GLY A 218 37.81 8.22 -12.45
C GLY A 218 37.83 6.84 -13.10
N PRO A 219 38.99 6.16 -13.12
CA PRO A 219 39.14 4.86 -13.79
C PRO A 219 38.22 3.75 -13.25
N GLN A 220 37.76 3.87 -12.01
CA GLN A 220 36.87 2.91 -11.36
C GLN A 220 35.39 3.21 -11.58
N THR A 221 35.04 4.38 -12.11
CA THR A 221 33.64 4.76 -12.34
C THR A 221 33.01 3.88 -13.41
N ALA A 222 31.85 3.30 -13.11
CA ALA A 222 31.07 2.49 -14.03
C ALA A 222 29.78 3.16 -14.48
N ALA A 223 29.15 3.93 -13.57
CA ALA A 223 27.84 4.51 -13.83
C ALA A 223 27.64 5.84 -13.10
N ILE A 224 26.72 6.63 -13.63
CA ILE A 224 26.07 7.74 -12.94
C ILE A 224 24.65 7.29 -12.60
N LEU A 225 24.27 7.42 -11.34
CA LEU A 225 22.94 7.13 -10.83
C LEU A 225 22.23 8.45 -10.49
N ARG A 226 21.03 8.63 -11.03
CA ARG A 226 20.05 9.60 -10.57
C ARG A 226 18.94 8.87 -9.83
N VAL A 227 18.53 9.39 -8.67
CA VAL A 227 17.38 8.88 -7.90
C VAL A 227 16.39 10.00 -7.68
N HIS A 228 15.14 9.80 -8.08
CA HIS A 228 14.09 10.78 -7.85
C HIS A 228 13.64 10.78 -6.37
N THR A 229 13.52 11.97 -5.78
CA THR A 229 13.06 12.17 -4.39
C THR A 229 11.54 12.05 -4.29
N SER A 230 11.00 10.86 -4.55
CA SER A 230 9.55 10.61 -4.66
C SER A 230 8.75 10.71 -3.35
N ASN A 231 9.41 10.84 -2.20
CA ASN A 231 8.76 10.83 -0.88
C ASN A 231 9.08 12.05 0.00
N TYR A 232 9.87 13.01 -0.49
CA TYR A 232 10.12 14.30 0.14
C TYR A 232 10.57 15.33 -0.91
N ALA A 233 10.47 16.61 -0.58
CA ALA A 233 11.12 17.67 -1.36
C ALA A 233 12.07 18.50 -0.49
N ILE A 234 13.06 19.11 -1.14
CA ILE A 234 13.96 20.08 -0.53
C ILE A 234 13.55 21.46 -1.03
N VAL A 235 12.99 22.28 -0.13
CA VAL A 235 12.53 23.64 -0.45
C VAL A 235 13.55 24.68 0.02
N GLY A 236 13.77 25.72 -0.77
CA GLY A 236 14.69 26.83 -0.47
C GLY A 236 15.84 26.93 -1.47
N PHE A 237 17.07 27.12 -0.99
CA PHE A 237 18.27 27.18 -1.82
C PHE A 237 18.71 25.79 -2.27
N THR A 238 18.00 25.25 -3.26
CA THR A 238 18.26 23.94 -3.86
C THR A 238 18.84 24.05 -5.27
N GLN A 239 19.64 23.06 -5.67
CA GLN A 239 20.19 22.96 -7.02
C GLN A 239 20.45 21.49 -7.36
N GLU A 240 19.98 21.05 -8.53
CA GLU A 240 20.20 19.71 -9.07
C GLU A 240 20.56 19.83 -10.56
N PRO A 241 21.53 19.07 -11.09
CA PRO A 241 21.76 19.02 -12.53
C PRO A 241 20.56 18.41 -13.26
N ALA A 242 20.27 18.87 -14.47
CA ALA A 242 19.22 18.26 -15.27
C ALA A 242 19.60 16.82 -15.63
N ALA A 243 18.62 15.91 -15.65
CA ALA A 243 18.84 14.50 -15.98
C ALA A 243 19.50 14.32 -17.36
N ALA A 244 19.10 15.14 -18.33
CA ALA A 244 19.70 15.14 -19.67
C ALA A 244 21.18 15.53 -19.67
N ASP A 245 21.62 16.42 -18.77
CA ASP A 245 23.05 16.75 -18.63
C ASP A 245 23.84 15.59 -18.03
N LEU A 246 23.27 14.90 -17.04
CA LEU A 246 23.88 13.70 -16.45
C LEU A 246 24.02 12.57 -17.47
N ALA A 247 22.98 12.31 -18.27
CA ALA A 247 23.00 11.32 -19.33
C ALA A 247 24.10 11.63 -20.36
N ARG A 248 24.15 12.88 -20.86
CA ARG A 248 25.20 13.34 -21.78
C ARG A 248 26.60 13.17 -21.19
N LEU A 249 26.79 13.53 -19.92
CA LEU A 249 28.07 13.37 -19.24
C LEU A 249 28.47 11.90 -19.13
N ALA A 250 27.54 11.01 -18.76
CA ALA A 250 27.80 9.58 -18.66
C ALA A 250 28.28 9.03 -20.01
N HIS A 251 27.54 9.30 -21.08
CA HIS A 251 27.88 8.80 -22.43
C HIS A 251 29.18 9.38 -22.97
N ALA A 252 29.43 10.68 -22.76
CA ALA A 252 30.69 11.33 -23.16
C ALA A 252 31.93 10.70 -22.48
N ARG A 253 31.73 9.98 -21.38
CA ARG A 253 32.77 9.28 -20.61
C ARG A 253 32.69 7.75 -20.72
N GLY A 254 31.79 7.21 -21.55
CA GLY A 254 31.59 5.77 -21.72
C GLY A 254 31.02 5.07 -20.48
N LEU A 255 30.26 5.80 -19.66
CA LEU A 255 29.60 5.31 -18.45
C LEU A 255 28.13 4.99 -18.72
N VAL A 256 27.55 4.11 -17.91
CA VAL A 256 26.12 3.81 -17.92
C VAL A 256 25.36 4.92 -17.15
N PHE A 257 24.26 5.41 -17.70
CA PHE A 257 23.32 6.26 -16.97
C PHE A 257 22.13 5.46 -16.46
N ILE A 258 21.95 5.47 -15.13
CA ILE A 258 20.85 4.79 -14.44
C ILE A 258 19.91 5.87 -13.87
N ASP A 259 18.64 5.83 -14.23
CA ASP A 259 17.60 6.76 -13.75
C ASP A 259 16.55 5.99 -12.94
N ASP A 260 16.64 6.06 -11.61
CA ASP A 260 15.65 5.52 -10.69
C ASP A 260 14.55 6.56 -10.44
N ILE A 261 13.56 6.58 -11.32
CA ILE A 261 12.41 7.49 -11.20
C ILE A 261 11.45 7.02 -10.10
N GLY A 262 11.42 5.71 -9.81
CA GLY A 262 10.74 5.11 -8.68
C GLY A 262 9.20 5.13 -8.71
N SER A 263 8.57 6.18 -9.22
CA SER A 263 7.13 6.47 -9.18
C SER A 263 6.29 5.63 -10.14
N GLY A 264 6.86 5.27 -11.30
CA GLY A 264 6.17 4.55 -12.36
C GLY A 264 5.24 5.40 -13.21
N ALA A 265 5.46 6.71 -13.29
CA ALA A 265 4.81 7.55 -14.31
C ALA A 265 5.29 7.14 -15.71
N LEU A 266 4.38 6.78 -16.62
CA LEU A 266 4.77 6.34 -17.97
C LEU A 266 5.01 7.54 -18.91
N SER A 267 4.06 8.48 -18.99
CA SER A 267 4.13 9.69 -19.81
C SER A 267 3.64 10.92 -19.05
N ALA A 268 4.14 12.10 -19.44
CA ALA A 268 3.73 13.39 -18.87
C ALA A 268 2.27 13.73 -19.18
N ASP A 269 1.77 13.31 -20.35
CA ASP A 269 0.36 13.50 -20.76
C ASP A 269 -0.64 12.81 -19.83
N ASP A 270 -0.15 11.84 -19.05
CA ASP A 270 -0.97 11.09 -18.10
C ASP A 270 -1.13 11.82 -16.77
N LEU A 271 -0.20 12.71 -16.45
CA LEU A 271 -0.20 13.49 -15.23
C LEU A 271 -1.03 14.76 -15.43
N PRO A 272 -1.84 15.16 -14.44
CA PRO A 272 -2.43 16.49 -14.45
C PRO A 272 -1.33 17.56 -14.67
N ALA A 273 -1.59 18.55 -15.53
CA ALA A 273 -0.57 19.52 -15.99
C ALA A 273 0.13 20.31 -14.86
N THR A 274 -0.44 20.32 -13.66
CA THR A 274 0.14 20.94 -12.47
C THR A 274 1.14 20.04 -11.75
N ARG A 275 1.48 18.88 -12.30
CA ARG A 275 2.26 17.83 -11.65
C ARG A 275 3.57 17.54 -12.37
N HIS A 276 4.66 17.47 -11.60
CA HIS A 276 6.01 17.27 -12.12
C HIS A 276 6.65 16.02 -11.48
N ASP A 277 6.29 14.84 -11.98
CA ASP A 277 6.97 13.58 -11.67
C ASP A 277 7.79 13.16 -12.92
N PRO A 278 9.06 12.71 -12.79
CA PRO A 278 9.80 12.19 -13.93
C PRO A 278 9.15 10.94 -14.50
N THR A 279 9.03 10.90 -15.83
CA THR A 279 8.34 9.82 -16.54
C THR A 279 9.31 8.87 -17.22
N VAL A 280 8.87 7.62 -17.46
CA VAL A 280 9.65 6.64 -18.21
C VAL A 280 9.94 7.15 -19.62
N ALA A 281 8.96 7.76 -20.29
CA ALA A 281 9.13 8.32 -21.63
C ALA A 281 10.21 9.42 -21.67
N GLU A 282 10.27 10.31 -20.67
CA GLU A 282 11.32 11.31 -20.55
C GLU A 282 12.69 10.66 -20.32
N SER A 283 12.79 9.68 -19.42
CA SER A 283 14.03 8.95 -19.16
C SER A 283 14.56 8.23 -20.42
N VAL A 284 13.67 7.65 -21.23
CA VAL A 284 14.02 7.07 -22.54
C VAL A 284 14.51 8.17 -23.49
N ALA A 285 13.81 9.30 -23.58
CA ALA A 285 14.14 10.39 -24.50
C ALA A 285 15.50 11.04 -24.21
N ILE A 286 15.92 11.11 -22.94
CA ILE A 286 17.25 11.61 -22.56
C ILE A 286 18.36 10.56 -22.70
N GLY A 287 18.02 9.32 -23.08
CA GLY A 287 18.97 8.24 -23.32
C GLY A 287 19.40 7.48 -22.07
N ALA A 288 18.54 7.33 -21.05
CA ALA A 288 18.87 6.47 -19.92
C ALA A 288 19.08 5.01 -20.35
N ASP A 289 20.20 4.43 -19.95
CA ASP A 289 20.55 3.04 -20.28
C ASP A 289 19.74 2.04 -19.46
N VAL A 290 19.38 2.44 -18.23
CA VAL A 290 18.57 1.69 -17.27
C VAL A 290 17.61 2.64 -16.56
N ILE A 291 16.34 2.31 -16.55
CA ILE A 291 15.24 3.06 -15.93
C ILE A 291 14.55 2.14 -14.93
N LEU A 292 14.36 2.61 -13.69
CA LEU A 292 13.81 1.81 -12.59
C LEU A 292 12.55 2.45 -12.02
N PHE A 293 11.48 1.65 -11.87
CA PHE A 293 10.24 2.13 -11.29
C PHE A 293 9.36 1.04 -10.66
N SER A 294 8.42 1.45 -9.81
CA SER A 294 7.48 0.55 -9.13
C SER A 294 6.17 0.39 -9.92
N GLY A 295 5.59 -0.81 -9.89
CA GLY A 295 4.29 -1.08 -10.50
C GLY A 295 3.06 -0.72 -9.67
N ASP A 296 3.20 -0.59 -8.35
CA ASP A 296 2.11 -0.36 -7.39
C ASP A 296 1.97 1.10 -6.94
N LYS A 297 2.55 2.02 -7.72
CA LYS A 297 2.48 3.46 -7.51
C LYS A 297 1.63 4.12 -8.61
N LEU A 298 2.22 5.01 -9.41
CA LEU A 298 1.48 5.73 -10.46
C LEU A 298 1.02 4.82 -11.60
N LEU A 299 1.70 3.68 -11.82
CA LEU A 299 1.23 2.65 -12.75
C LEU A 299 -0.14 2.06 -12.32
N GLY A 300 -0.45 2.08 -11.02
CA GLY A 300 -1.72 1.59 -10.46
C GLY A 300 -1.91 0.07 -10.58
N GLY A 301 -0.81 -0.69 -10.63
CA GLY A 301 -0.78 -2.14 -10.73
C GLY A 301 -0.39 -2.83 -9.42
N PRO A 302 0.04 -4.10 -9.49
CA PRO A 302 0.52 -4.84 -8.33
C PRO A 302 1.96 -4.44 -7.97
N GLN A 303 2.42 -4.86 -6.80
CA GLN A 303 3.81 -4.65 -6.39
C GLN A 303 4.75 -5.39 -7.35
N CYS A 304 5.56 -4.63 -8.08
CA CYS A 304 6.67 -5.14 -8.87
C CYS A 304 7.72 -4.04 -9.08
N GLY A 305 8.93 -4.44 -9.46
CA GLY A 305 9.97 -3.55 -9.94
C GLY A 305 10.13 -3.74 -11.44
N ILE A 306 10.08 -2.66 -12.19
CA ILE A 306 10.23 -2.70 -13.64
C ILE A 306 11.57 -2.07 -14.00
N ILE A 307 12.32 -2.79 -14.83
CA ILE A 307 13.60 -2.35 -15.37
C ILE A 307 13.40 -2.21 -16.88
N ALA A 308 13.49 -0.98 -17.38
CA ALA A 308 13.41 -0.67 -18.81
C ALA A 308 14.71 0.01 -19.26
N GLY A 309 15.00 0.02 -20.56
CA GLY A 309 16.13 0.75 -21.12
C GLY A 309 16.73 0.05 -22.33
N SER A 310 18.06 0.13 -22.46
CA SER A 310 18.77 -0.50 -23.58
C SER A 310 18.70 -2.02 -23.51
N LYS A 311 18.61 -2.68 -24.67
CA LYS A 311 18.59 -4.14 -24.76
C LYS A 311 19.84 -4.76 -24.15
N ALA A 312 20.99 -4.12 -24.33
CA ALA A 312 22.26 -4.57 -23.77
C ALA A 312 22.25 -4.58 -22.24
N CYS A 313 21.77 -3.51 -21.60
CA CYS A 313 21.73 -3.43 -20.14
C CYS A 313 20.68 -4.36 -19.53
N VAL A 314 19.47 -4.41 -20.11
CA VAL A 314 18.42 -5.33 -19.64
C VAL A 314 18.87 -6.79 -19.78
N SER A 315 19.55 -7.17 -20.86
CA SER A 315 20.06 -8.54 -21.03
C SER A 315 21.14 -8.90 -19.99
N ARG A 316 21.99 -7.94 -19.60
CA ARG A 316 22.97 -8.14 -18.51
C ARG A 316 22.29 -8.35 -17.17
N VAL A 317 21.19 -7.63 -16.91
CA VAL A 317 20.37 -7.85 -15.71
C VAL A 317 19.70 -9.22 -15.73
N GLU A 318 19.06 -9.61 -16.84
CA GLU A 318 18.39 -10.90 -16.97
C GLU A 318 19.33 -12.10 -16.81
N ALA A 319 20.63 -11.93 -17.10
CA ALA A 319 21.66 -12.96 -16.93
C ALA A 319 22.11 -13.16 -15.47
N ASP A 320 21.78 -12.24 -14.55
CA ASP A 320 22.21 -12.34 -13.16
C ASP A 320 21.46 -13.48 -12.42
N PRO A 321 22.16 -14.37 -11.69
CA PRO A 321 21.51 -15.45 -10.92
C PRO A 321 20.47 -14.96 -9.90
N LEU A 322 20.61 -13.74 -9.37
CA LEU A 322 19.64 -13.15 -8.45
C LEU A 322 18.30 -12.84 -9.11
N MET A 323 18.21 -12.80 -10.44
CA MET A 323 16.91 -12.78 -11.14
C MET A 323 16.02 -13.95 -10.69
N ARG A 324 16.60 -15.10 -10.34
CA ARG A 324 15.84 -16.24 -9.81
C ARG A 324 15.31 -16.01 -8.40
N ALA A 325 16.04 -15.27 -7.57
CA ALA A 325 15.66 -14.95 -6.20
C ALA A 325 14.61 -13.82 -6.16
N PHE A 326 14.76 -12.80 -7.00
CA PHE A 326 13.83 -11.68 -7.11
C PHE A 326 12.75 -11.87 -8.18
N ARG A 327 12.58 -13.10 -8.66
CA ARG A 327 11.64 -13.44 -9.71
C ARG A 327 10.21 -13.13 -9.26
N VAL A 328 9.51 -12.34 -10.08
CA VAL A 328 8.10 -12.02 -9.88
C VAL A 328 7.23 -13.30 -9.96
N ASP A 329 6.19 -13.37 -9.13
CA ASP A 329 5.27 -14.49 -9.07
C ASP A 329 4.16 -14.42 -10.15
N LYS A 330 3.37 -15.49 -10.30
CA LYS A 330 2.35 -15.59 -11.35
C LYS A 330 1.17 -14.64 -11.14
N LEU A 331 0.81 -14.35 -9.88
CA LEU A 331 -0.33 -13.49 -9.55
C LEU A 331 0.00 -12.04 -9.90
N THR A 332 1.20 -11.60 -9.52
CA THR A 332 1.71 -10.27 -9.87
C THR A 332 1.83 -10.10 -11.39
N LEU A 333 2.33 -11.10 -12.13
CA LEU A 333 2.39 -11.03 -13.59
C LEU A 333 1.00 -10.94 -14.23
N ALA A 334 0.03 -11.74 -13.76
CA ALA A 334 -1.33 -11.72 -14.28
C ALA A 334 -2.00 -10.35 -14.05
N ALA A 335 -1.89 -9.81 -12.84
CA ALA A 335 -2.41 -8.49 -12.51
C ALA A 335 -1.71 -7.39 -13.32
N LEU A 336 -0.37 -7.42 -13.41
CA LEU A 336 0.39 -6.45 -14.18
C LEU A 336 -0.02 -6.45 -15.65
N GLY A 337 -0.14 -7.62 -16.27
CA GLY A 337 -0.58 -7.72 -17.67
C GLY A 337 -1.98 -7.11 -17.90
N ALA A 338 -2.92 -7.33 -16.98
CA ALA A 338 -4.25 -6.72 -17.05
C ALA A 338 -4.20 -5.19 -16.83
N THR A 339 -3.40 -4.72 -15.87
CA THR A 339 -3.16 -3.29 -15.64
C THR A 339 -2.61 -2.63 -16.89
N LEU A 340 -1.54 -3.18 -17.48
CA LEU A 340 -0.86 -2.62 -18.66
C LEU A 340 -1.79 -2.52 -19.87
N ARG A 341 -2.71 -3.47 -20.07
CA ARG A 341 -3.71 -3.37 -21.15
C ARG A 341 -4.62 -2.15 -21.01
N SER A 342 -4.91 -1.72 -19.79
CA SER A 342 -5.73 -0.51 -19.56
C SER A 342 -4.99 0.79 -19.91
N TRP A 343 -3.66 0.75 -20.05
CA TRP A 343 -2.84 1.93 -20.33
C TRP A 343 -2.83 2.35 -21.80
N TYR A 344 -3.26 1.50 -22.74
CA TYR A 344 -3.34 1.87 -24.15
C TYR A 344 -4.34 2.98 -24.45
N GLU A 345 -5.35 3.16 -23.60
CA GLU A 345 -6.32 4.24 -23.77
C GLU A 345 -6.61 4.97 -22.45
N PRO A 346 -6.34 6.30 -22.37
CA PRO A 346 -6.56 7.08 -21.15
C PRO A 346 -7.99 7.00 -20.59
N SER A 347 -8.99 6.95 -21.48
CA SER A 347 -10.40 6.84 -21.09
C SER A 347 -10.68 5.52 -20.35
N ILE A 348 -10.04 4.43 -20.78
CA ILE A 348 -10.14 3.11 -20.15
C ILE A 348 -9.34 3.10 -18.85
N ARG A 349 -8.10 3.59 -18.87
CA ARG A 349 -7.24 3.73 -17.67
C ARG A 349 -7.97 4.43 -16.53
N ASN A 350 -8.46 5.64 -16.79
CA ASN A 350 -9.08 6.51 -15.79
C ASN A 350 -10.38 5.94 -15.25
N ARG A 351 -11.05 5.05 -15.99
CA ARG A 351 -12.25 4.36 -15.53
C ARG A 351 -11.95 3.08 -14.75
N ARG A 352 -10.95 2.30 -15.18
CA ARG A 352 -10.71 0.93 -14.70
C ARG A 352 -9.67 0.82 -13.60
N ILE A 353 -8.58 1.60 -13.67
CA ILE A 353 -7.52 1.55 -12.66
C ILE A 353 -7.95 2.39 -11.45
N PRO A 354 -8.09 1.81 -10.23
CA PRO A 354 -8.62 2.53 -9.07
C PRO A 354 -7.87 3.83 -8.75
N PHE A 355 -6.53 3.81 -8.80
CA PHE A 355 -5.70 5.00 -8.63
C PHE A 355 -6.11 6.13 -9.59
N TRP A 356 -6.16 5.85 -10.89
CA TRP A 356 -6.50 6.86 -11.90
C TRP A 356 -7.96 7.28 -11.87
N ARG A 357 -8.87 6.41 -11.41
CA ARG A 357 -10.26 6.78 -11.15
C ARG A 357 -10.38 7.79 -10.01
N MET A 358 -9.63 7.60 -8.92
CA MET A 358 -9.57 8.58 -7.84
C MET A 358 -9.06 9.93 -8.35
N ILE A 359 -8.00 9.93 -9.17
CA ILE A 359 -7.45 11.14 -9.79
C ILE A 359 -8.46 11.84 -10.71
N ALA A 360 -9.16 11.08 -11.55
CA ALA A 360 -10.04 11.62 -12.58
C ALA A 360 -11.44 12.02 -12.08
N GLU A 361 -11.82 11.66 -10.85
CA GLU A 361 -13.14 12.00 -10.32
C GLU A 361 -13.31 13.53 -10.18
N SER A 362 -14.40 14.08 -10.72
CA SER A 362 -14.64 15.51 -10.67
C SER A 362 -15.02 15.99 -9.27
N ILE A 363 -14.74 17.27 -8.99
CA ILE A 363 -15.15 17.90 -7.73
C ILE A 363 -16.67 17.90 -7.57
N ASP A 364 -17.43 18.13 -8.64
CA ASP A 364 -18.90 18.06 -8.61
C ASP A 364 -19.41 16.66 -8.21
N SER A 365 -18.74 15.59 -8.68
CA SER A 365 -19.06 14.22 -8.26
C SER A 365 -18.80 14.02 -6.77
N LEU A 366 -17.66 14.50 -6.28
CA LEU A 366 -17.31 14.41 -4.86
C LEU A 366 -18.25 15.23 -3.98
N GLU A 367 -18.62 16.44 -4.40
CA GLU A 367 -19.57 17.31 -3.70
C GLU A 367 -20.93 16.62 -3.55
N ARG A 368 -21.45 16.05 -4.64
CA ARG A 368 -22.72 15.30 -4.63
C ARG A 368 -22.64 14.11 -3.66
N ARG A 369 -21.60 13.29 -3.76
CA ARG A 369 -21.43 12.11 -2.89
C ARG A 369 -21.25 12.48 -1.42
N ALA A 370 -20.49 13.55 -1.14
CA ALA A 370 -20.32 14.08 0.20
C ALA A 370 -21.64 14.60 0.77
N GLY A 371 -22.46 15.29 -0.02
CA GLY A 371 -23.80 15.74 0.37
C GLY A 371 -24.75 14.57 0.69
N GLU A 372 -24.76 13.52 -0.14
CA GLU A 372 -25.54 12.30 0.11
C GLU A 372 -25.13 11.61 1.40
N LEU A 373 -23.82 11.45 1.63
CA LEU A 373 -23.29 10.86 2.86
C LEU A 373 -23.61 11.72 4.09
N ALA A 374 -23.41 13.04 4.00
CA ALA A 374 -23.70 13.97 5.08
C ALA A 374 -25.17 13.97 5.45
N ALA A 375 -26.09 13.99 4.48
CA ALA A 375 -27.52 13.91 4.73
C ALA A 375 -27.91 12.64 5.48
N HIS A 376 -27.33 11.49 5.08
CA HIS A 376 -27.59 10.22 5.75
C HIS A 376 -27.05 10.20 7.19
N LEU A 377 -25.83 10.68 7.42
CA LEU A 377 -25.26 10.72 8.77
C LEU A 377 -26.01 11.72 9.68
N ALA A 378 -26.43 12.87 9.15
CA ALA A 378 -27.24 13.85 9.89
C ALA A 378 -28.56 13.27 10.37
N GLN A 379 -29.26 12.51 9.51
CA GLN A 379 -30.51 11.82 9.86
C GLN A 379 -30.32 10.80 11.00
N ASN A 380 -29.09 10.31 11.19
CA ASN A 380 -28.73 9.37 12.25
C ASN A 380 -28.08 10.06 13.47
N GLY A 381 -28.30 11.37 13.64
CA GLY A 381 -27.93 12.12 14.84
C GLY A 381 -26.47 12.59 14.91
N TRP A 382 -25.72 12.49 13.81
CA TRP A 382 -24.36 13.03 13.74
C TRP A 382 -24.36 14.52 13.42
N ASN A 383 -23.51 15.30 14.11
CA ASN A 383 -23.19 16.66 13.67
C ASN A 383 -22.16 16.61 12.53
N VAL A 384 -22.59 17.02 11.34
CA VAL A 384 -21.89 16.76 10.09
C VAL A 384 -21.87 17.97 9.17
N GLN A 385 -20.75 18.19 8.48
CA GLN A 385 -20.58 19.24 7.47
C GLN A 385 -19.83 18.69 6.25
N VAL A 386 -20.19 19.15 5.06
CA VAL A 386 -19.36 18.97 3.87
C VAL A 386 -18.38 20.12 3.80
N ARG A 387 -17.09 19.83 3.60
CA ARG A 387 -16.03 20.83 3.48
C ARG A 387 -15.11 20.54 2.29
N SER A 388 -14.54 21.60 1.73
CA SER A 388 -13.38 21.50 0.84
C SER A 388 -12.24 20.80 1.56
N SER A 389 -11.51 19.96 0.84
CA SER A 389 -10.40 19.19 1.37
C SER A 389 -9.27 19.13 0.33
N GLU A 390 -8.07 18.80 0.80
CA GLU A 390 -6.92 18.48 -0.04
C GLU A 390 -6.56 17.00 0.17
N ALA A 391 -6.55 16.26 -0.92
CA ALA A 391 -6.05 14.91 -1.03
C ALA A 391 -4.63 14.94 -1.61
N PHE A 392 -3.91 13.84 -1.47
CA PHE A 392 -2.51 13.71 -1.91
C PHE A 392 -2.31 12.35 -2.58
N ALA A 393 -1.47 12.32 -3.62
CA ALA A 393 -1.16 11.05 -4.28
C ALA A 393 -0.50 10.07 -3.30
N GLY A 394 0.32 10.54 -2.35
CA GLY A 394 0.92 9.76 -1.27
C GLY A 394 2.45 9.68 -1.35
N GLY A 395 3.08 9.28 -0.23
CA GLY A 395 4.53 9.35 0.03
C GLY A 395 5.42 8.36 -0.75
N GLY A 396 5.14 8.14 -2.03
CA GLY A 396 5.98 7.33 -2.92
C GLY A 396 6.05 7.84 -4.35
N SER A 397 5.40 8.95 -4.69
CA SER A 397 5.48 9.58 -6.01
C SER A 397 5.48 11.11 -5.87
N LEU A 398 4.39 11.68 -5.37
CA LEU A 398 4.12 13.12 -5.38
C LEU A 398 3.82 13.63 -3.95
N PRO A 399 4.85 13.97 -3.15
CA PRO A 399 4.68 14.26 -1.73
C PRO A 399 3.99 15.61 -1.47
N ASP A 400 4.18 16.62 -2.32
CA ASP A 400 3.75 18.01 -2.06
C ASP A 400 2.57 18.47 -2.92
N GLU A 401 2.08 17.61 -3.82
CA GLU A 401 1.06 18.00 -4.79
C GLU A 401 -0.35 17.75 -4.26
N LYS A 402 -1.06 18.86 -4.04
CA LYS A 402 -2.43 18.89 -3.57
C LYS A 402 -3.39 18.54 -4.70
N ILE A 403 -4.35 17.67 -4.38
CA ILE A 403 -5.46 17.29 -5.23
C ILE A 403 -6.71 17.86 -4.56
N GLU A 404 -7.41 18.76 -5.24
CA GLU A 404 -8.67 19.28 -4.70
C GLU A 404 -9.62 18.11 -4.39
N SER A 405 -10.34 18.17 -3.26
CA SER A 405 -11.25 17.12 -2.81
C SER A 405 -12.43 17.70 -2.02
N ARG A 406 -13.33 16.81 -1.60
CA ARG A 406 -14.41 17.08 -0.64
C ARG A 406 -14.39 16.04 0.47
N ALA A 407 -14.63 16.51 1.68
CA ALA A 407 -14.69 15.69 2.87
C ALA A 407 -16.01 15.88 3.62
N VAL A 408 -16.47 14.80 4.23
CA VAL A 408 -17.51 14.83 5.25
C VAL A 408 -16.83 14.89 6.61
N VAL A 409 -17.16 15.92 7.38
CA VAL A 409 -16.52 16.25 8.66
C VAL A 409 -17.51 16.01 9.79
N LEU A 410 -17.16 15.09 10.68
CA LEU A 410 -17.94 14.77 11.88
C LEU A 410 -17.31 15.49 13.08
N SER A 411 -18.13 16.19 13.86
CA SER A 411 -17.66 17.01 14.98
C SER A 411 -18.61 16.93 16.18
N SER A 412 -18.18 17.50 17.32
CA SER A 412 -19.03 17.64 18.51
C SER A 412 -20.26 18.54 18.23
N PRO A 413 -21.45 18.30 18.82
CA PRO A 413 -21.75 17.26 19.79
C PRO A 413 -21.78 15.87 19.17
N TRP A 414 -21.16 14.91 19.85
CA TRP A 414 -21.11 13.52 19.42
C TRP A 414 -22.38 12.75 19.84
N PRO A 415 -22.81 11.73 19.08
CA PRO A 415 -23.88 10.83 19.53
C PRO A 415 -23.54 10.10 20.83
N LYS A 416 -24.57 9.57 21.52
CA LYS A 416 -24.39 8.75 22.73
C LYS A 416 -23.43 7.58 22.43
N GLY A 417 -22.48 7.34 23.32
CA GLY A 417 -21.47 6.28 23.14
C GLY A 417 -20.19 6.72 22.44
N VAL A 418 -20.04 8.01 22.08
CA VAL A 418 -18.79 8.58 21.57
C VAL A 418 -18.40 9.78 22.43
N ALA A 419 -17.29 9.69 23.17
CA ALA A 419 -16.84 10.77 24.06
C ALA A 419 -15.91 11.78 23.38
N SER A 420 -15.19 11.37 22.32
CA SER A 420 -14.20 12.22 21.65
C SER A 420 -13.93 11.76 20.22
N VAL A 421 -13.32 12.65 19.42
CA VAL A 421 -12.82 12.32 18.08
C VAL A 421 -11.79 11.18 18.08
N SER A 422 -10.94 11.11 19.11
CA SER A 422 -9.94 10.04 19.25
C SER A 422 -10.60 8.69 19.53
N GLU A 423 -11.66 8.66 20.35
CA GLU A 423 -12.43 7.45 20.58
C GLU A 423 -13.16 7.01 19.31
N LEU A 424 -13.81 7.94 18.60
CA LEU A 424 -14.45 7.68 17.30
C LEU A 424 -13.45 7.04 16.32
N ALA A 425 -12.29 7.67 16.13
CA ALA A 425 -11.27 7.17 15.23
C ALA A 425 -10.75 5.78 15.65
N ARG A 426 -10.62 5.51 16.96
CA ARG A 426 -10.24 4.18 17.46
C ARG A 426 -11.31 3.14 17.16
N LYS A 427 -12.58 3.42 17.49
CA LYS A 427 -13.70 2.50 17.27
C LYS A 427 -13.86 2.19 15.78
N LEU A 428 -13.79 3.19 14.91
CA LEU A 428 -13.81 3.01 13.45
C LEU A 428 -12.67 2.13 12.93
N ARG A 429 -11.45 2.25 13.47
CA ARG A 429 -10.33 1.37 13.09
C ARG A 429 -10.52 -0.09 13.55
N GLN A 430 -11.30 -0.31 14.61
CA GLN A 430 -11.52 -1.63 15.20
C GLN A 430 -12.79 -2.32 14.65
N GLY A 431 -13.81 -1.56 14.27
CA GLY A 431 -15.08 -2.05 13.69
C GLY A 431 -14.91 -2.71 12.32
N ASP A 432 -15.91 -3.45 11.84
CA ASP A 432 -15.86 -4.22 10.57
C ASP A 432 -16.92 -3.73 9.58
N PRO A 433 -16.54 -3.09 8.45
CA PRO A 433 -15.17 -2.88 8.00
C PRO A 433 -14.43 -1.81 8.80
N ALA A 434 -13.09 -1.91 8.84
CA ALA A 434 -12.27 -0.87 9.45
C ALA A 434 -12.30 0.39 8.59
N VAL A 435 -12.40 1.57 9.21
CA VAL A 435 -12.36 2.86 8.53
C VAL A 435 -11.19 3.68 9.08
N VAL A 436 -10.38 4.24 8.17
CA VAL A 436 -9.28 5.13 8.52
C VAL A 436 -9.52 6.48 7.87
N GLY A 437 -9.81 7.51 8.67
CA GLY A 437 -9.92 8.91 8.27
C GLY A 437 -8.85 9.78 8.94
N ARG A 438 -8.95 11.10 8.79
CA ARG A 438 -8.04 12.05 9.45
C ARG A 438 -8.67 12.65 10.70
N VAL A 439 -7.87 12.85 11.74
CA VAL A 439 -8.27 13.65 12.91
C VAL A 439 -7.61 15.02 12.75
N HIS A 440 -8.42 16.06 12.61
CA HIS A 440 -7.95 17.42 12.36
C HIS A 440 -8.97 18.43 12.91
N GLU A 441 -8.49 19.47 13.59
CA GLU A 441 -9.33 20.50 14.24
C GLU A 441 -10.41 19.92 15.16
N ASP A 442 -10.06 18.92 15.98
CA ASP A 442 -10.99 18.18 16.87
C ASP A 442 -12.20 17.55 16.15
N ALA A 443 -12.05 17.25 14.85
CA ALA A 443 -13.06 16.62 14.03
C ALA A 443 -12.51 15.40 13.27
N PHE A 444 -13.41 14.48 12.91
CA PHE A 444 -13.08 13.31 12.09
C PHE A 444 -13.43 13.60 10.64
N TRP A 445 -12.42 13.64 9.79
CA TRP A 445 -12.52 13.94 8.37
C TRP A 445 -12.54 12.65 7.56
N ILE A 446 -13.60 12.51 6.76
CA ILE A 446 -13.78 11.44 5.78
C ILE A 446 -13.58 12.07 4.41
N ASP A 447 -12.41 11.90 3.81
CA ASP A 447 -12.12 12.42 2.47
C ASP A 447 -12.66 11.47 1.40
N LEU A 448 -13.58 11.94 0.56
CA LEU A 448 -14.32 11.11 -0.40
C LEU A 448 -13.47 10.71 -1.61
N ARG A 449 -12.32 11.35 -1.85
CA ARG A 449 -11.41 11.01 -2.94
C ARG A 449 -10.92 9.57 -2.87
N THR A 450 -10.75 9.03 -1.66
CA THR A 450 -10.22 7.67 -1.44
C THR A 450 -11.28 6.67 -1.01
N VAL A 451 -12.52 7.11 -0.79
CA VAL A 451 -13.67 6.24 -0.55
C VAL A 451 -14.27 5.89 -1.91
N ALA A 452 -14.30 4.62 -2.31
CA ALA A 452 -14.91 4.26 -3.58
C ALA A 452 -16.45 4.43 -3.53
N ALA A 453 -17.09 4.75 -4.67
CA ALA A 453 -18.55 4.92 -4.73
C ALA A 453 -19.31 3.70 -4.19
N GLY A 454 -18.82 2.47 -4.46
CA GLY A 454 -19.40 1.24 -3.94
C GLY A 454 -19.14 0.97 -2.44
N GLU A 455 -18.36 1.80 -1.76
CA GLU A 455 -18.03 1.65 -0.33
C GLU A 455 -18.86 2.56 0.58
N GLN A 456 -19.64 3.48 0.03
CA GLN A 456 -20.38 4.47 0.82
C GLN A 456 -21.41 3.84 1.76
N GLY A 457 -22.09 2.77 1.32
CA GLY A 457 -23.01 2.02 2.19
C GLY A 457 -22.29 1.35 3.36
N LEU A 458 -21.17 0.69 3.08
CA LEU A 458 -20.34 0.05 4.12
C LEU A 458 -19.75 1.07 5.10
N LEU A 459 -19.39 2.26 4.62
CA LEU A 459 -18.92 3.36 5.47
C LEU A 459 -20.03 3.86 6.41
N ILE A 460 -21.25 4.02 5.90
CA ILE A 460 -22.42 4.39 6.71
C ILE A 460 -22.66 3.37 7.82
N GLU A 461 -22.68 2.07 7.48
CA GLU A 461 -22.83 0.98 8.44
C GLU A 461 -21.73 1.01 9.51
N ALA A 462 -20.47 1.20 9.10
CA ALA A 462 -19.35 1.29 10.02
C ALA A 462 -19.48 2.48 10.99
N VAL A 463 -19.88 3.66 10.50
CA VAL A 463 -20.11 4.84 11.35
C VAL A 463 -21.29 4.63 12.30
N ALA A 464 -22.39 4.03 11.84
CA ALA A 464 -23.55 3.73 12.67
C ALA A 464 -23.24 2.74 13.81
N SER A 465 -22.42 1.72 13.54
CA SER A 465 -22.05 0.69 14.53
C SER A 465 -21.37 1.26 15.78
N VAL A 466 -20.64 2.38 15.64
CA VAL A 466 -19.90 3.02 16.74
C VAL A 466 -20.81 3.54 17.87
N VAL A 467 -22.06 3.87 17.54
CA VAL A 467 -23.08 4.39 18.46
C VAL A 467 -23.79 3.26 19.21
N GLN A 468 -23.89 2.06 18.60
CA GLN A 468 -24.71 0.95 19.11
C GLN A 468 -24.08 0.17 20.27
N ASP A 469 -22.75 0.23 20.45
CA ASP A 469 -22.04 -0.47 21.54
C ASP A 469 -22.35 0.07 22.95
N GLY A 470 -23.16 1.12 23.09
CA GLY A 470 -23.60 1.66 24.38
C GLY A 470 -24.85 1.02 24.98
N HIS A 471 -25.58 0.17 24.24
CA HIS A 471 -26.88 -0.36 24.68
C HIS A 471 -26.82 -1.64 25.52
N ASP A 472 -25.64 -2.25 25.64
CA ASP A 472 -25.47 -3.55 26.29
C ASP A 472 -25.01 -3.47 27.75
N GLN A 473 -24.86 -2.26 28.31
CA GLN A 473 -24.44 -1.99 29.69
C GLN A 473 -25.51 -1.31 30.59
N GLU A 474 -26.65 -0.84 30.07
CA GLU A 474 -27.62 -0.06 30.87
C GLU A 474 -29.02 -0.70 31.03
N SER A 475 -29.27 -1.91 30.52
CA SER A 475 -30.56 -2.61 30.67
C SER A 475 -30.50 -3.78 31.66
N ALA A 476 -29.97 -3.51 32.85
CA ALA A 476 -30.16 -4.32 34.06
C ALA A 476 -30.04 -3.42 35.30
N GLY A 477 -30.98 -2.49 35.43
CA GLY A 477 -31.26 -1.74 36.65
C GLY A 477 -32.54 -2.24 37.29
#